data_AF-A0A496Z075-F1
#
_entry.id   AF-A0A496Z075-F1
#
_cell.length_a   1.000
_cell.length_b   1.000
_cell.length_c   1.000
_cell.angle_alpha   90.00
_cell.angle_beta   90.00
_cell.angle_gamma   90.00
#
_symmetry.space_group_name_H-M   'P 1'
#
loop_
_entity.id
_entity.type
_entity.pdbx_description
1 polymer ?
#
loop_
_entity_poly.entity_id
_entity_poly.type
_entity_poly.pdbx_seq_one_letter_code
_entity_poly.pdbx_strand_id
1 'polypeptide(L)'
;NGYVRWSRQWGSIYLGDQKVPVVYQRVRDKENRKEIELSVYKALQRPRDIDEGLLGRILLGLSCRDYRKCSEMIPEAFGLSASTVSRRFIKASSRKLKELKERRLDHLDLVGLVIDGKAFHKEDIGRTSGTSIGILVNN
;
A
#
# COMPACT_ATOMS: atom_id res chain seq x y z
N ASN A 1 -8.13 -43.76 -3.08
CA ASN A 1 -8.87 -42.77 -2.24
C ASN A 1 -7.92 -42.34 -1.12
N GLY A 2 -7.03 -41.39 -1.41
CA GLY A 2 -5.81 -41.19 -0.62
C GLY A 2 -5.81 -39.99 0.34
N TYR A 3 -6.83 -39.13 0.38
CA TYR A 3 -6.76 -37.87 1.14
C TYR A 3 -7.40 -37.97 2.53
N VAL A 4 -6.66 -37.53 3.55
CA VAL A 4 -7.14 -37.51 4.95
C VAL A 4 -6.96 -36.17 5.61
N ARG A 5 -7.88 -35.86 6.52
CA ARG A 5 -7.72 -34.77 7.49
C ARG A 5 -6.64 -35.20 8.49
N TRP A 6 -5.66 -34.33 8.71
CA TRP A 6 -4.56 -34.56 9.64
C TRP A 6 -4.74 -33.76 10.93
N SER A 7 -4.09 -32.59 11.05
CA SER A 7 -4.21 -31.71 12.22
C SER A 7 -4.79 -30.35 11.88
N ARG A 8 -5.37 -29.68 12.89
CA ARG A 8 -5.76 -28.27 12.79
C ARG A 8 -4.55 -27.40 13.06
N GLN A 9 -4.42 -26.29 12.33
CA GLN A 9 -3.29 -25.37 12.43
C GLN A 9 -3.80 -23.93 12.50
N TRP A 10 -3.17 -23.14 13.37
CA TRP A 10 -3.32 -21.68 13.38
C TRP A 10 -2.64 -21.06 12.17
N GLY A 11 -3.35 -20.17 11.51
CA GLY A 11 -2.88 -19.43 10.36
C GLY A 11 -3.61 -18.11 10.22
N SER A 12 -3.52 -17.52 9.04
CA SER A 12 -4.19 -16.27 8.72
C SER A 12 -4.53 -16.23 7.26
N ILE A 13 -5.61 -15.56 6.91
CA ILE A 13 -6.01 -15.26 5.53
C ILE A 13 -6.21 -13.77 5.36
N TYR A 14 -6.22 -13.31 4.12
CA TYR A 14 -6.68 -11.97 3.78
C TYR A 14 -8.15 -12.02 3.37
N LEU A 15 -8.99 -11.24 4.06
CA LEU A 15 -10.35 -10.91 3.63
C LEU A 15 -10.35 -9.48 3.11
N GLY A 16 -10.34 -9.36 1.78
CA GLY A 16 -10.02 -8.08 1.13
C GLY A 16 -8.60 -7.65 1.51
N ASP A 17 -8.53 -6.68 2.42
CA ASP A 17 -7.29 -6.07 2.86
C ASP A 17 -6.90 -6.39 4.30
N GLN A 18 -7.82 -6.97 5.06
CA GLN A 18 -7.62 -7.31 6.46
C GLN A 18 -7.02 -8.70 6.59
N LYS A 19 -5.93 -8.81 7.37
CA LYS A 19 -5.35 -10.10 7.73
C LYS A 19 -6.08 -10.64 8.96
N VAL A 20 -6.81 -11.73 8.78
CA VAL A 20 -7.68 -12.33 9.79
C VAL A 20 -7.11 -13.68 10.22
N PRO A 21 -6.94 -13.92 11.54
CA PRO A 21 -6.50 -15.22 12.02
C PRO A 21 -7.57 -16.28 11.78
N VAL A 22 -7.16 -17.47 11.36
CA VAL A 22 -8.06 -18.61 11.13
C VAL A 22 -7.41 -19.89 11.62
N VAL A 23 -8.24 -20.86 12.00
CA VAL A 23 -7.81 -22.24 12.22
C VAL A 23 -8.24 -23.06 11.01
N TYR A 24 -7.29 -23.62 10.28
CA TYR A 24 -7.58 -24.44 9.09
C TYR A 24 -7.14 -25.89 9.29
N GLN A 25 -7.74 -26.79 8.52
CA GLN A 25 -7.47 -28.22 8.57
C GLN A 25 -6.36 -28.58 7.58
N ARG A 26 -5.26 -29.17 8.05
CA ARG A 26 -4.24 -29.75 7.16
C ARG A 26 -4.79 -31.03 6.53
N VAL A 27 -4.50 -31.22 5.25
CA VAL A 27 -4.88 -32.39 4.47
C VAL A 27 -3.62 -33.10 3.99
N ARG A 28 -3.60 -34.43 4.08
CA ARG A 28 -2.46 -35.24 3.68
C ARG A 28 -2.89 -36.29 2.67
N ASP A 29 -2.05 -36.48 1.65
CA ASP A 29 -2.08 -37.64 0.78
C ASP A 29 -1.40 -38.82 1.50
N LYS A 30 -2.17 -39.86 1.83
CA LYS A 30 -1.68 -41.09 2.44
C LYS A 30 -0.84 -41.92 1.47
N GLU A 31 -1.23 -41.98 0.20
CA GLU A 31 -0.57 -42.80 -0.80
C GLU A 31 0.82 -42.23 -1.08
N ASN A 32 0.91 -40.91 -1.27
CA ASN A 32 2.18 -40.22 -1.53
C ASN A 32 2.91 -39.74 -0.26
N ARG A 33 2.34 -39.98 0.93
CA ARG A 33 2.83 -39.54 2.25
C ARG A 33 3.15 -38.05 2.36
N LYS A 34 2.52 -37.20 1.53
CA LYS A 34 2.81 -35.75 1.43
C LYS A 34 1.64 -34.91 1.93
N GLU A 35 1.95 -33.75 2.50
CA GLU A 35 0.94 -32.75 2.80
C GLU A 35 0.48 -32.07 1.51
N ILE A 36 -0.81 -31.75 1.47
CA ILE A 36 -1.44 -31.04 0.36
C ILE A 36 -1.72 -29.63 0.81
N GLU A 37 -1.13 -28.69 0.08
CA GLU A 37 -1.45 -27.29 0.24
C GLU A 37 -2.90 -27.04 -0.22
N LEU A 38 -3.72 -26.48 0.66
CA LEU A 38 -5.10 -26.13 0.33
C LEU A 38 -5.11 -24.94 -0.63
N SER A 39 -5.58 -25.15 -1.87
CA SER A 39 -5.65 -24.12 -2.91
C SER A 39 -6.41 -22.87 -2.45
N VAL A 40 -7.52 -23.04 -1.74
CA VAL A 40 -8.32 -21.94 -1.18
C VAL A 40 -7.53 -21.15 -0.14
N TYR A 41 -6.85 -21.84 0.78
CA TYR A 41 -6.03 -21.18 1.81
C TYR A 41 -4.88 -20.40 1.18
N LYS A 42 -4.22 -21.00 0.18
CA LYS A 42 -3.14 -20.38 -0.60
C LYS A 42 -3.62 -19.13 -1.36
N ALA A 43 -4.76 -19.22 -2.02
CA ALA A 43 -5.35 -18.11 -2.76
C ALA A 43 -5.62 -16.90 -1.85
N LEU A 44 -5.99 -17.15 -0.60
CA LEU A 44 -6.26 -16.13 0.40
C LEU A 44 -5.00 -15.67 1.17
N GLN A 45 -3.78 -16.05 0.76
CA GLN A 45 -2.54 -15.54 1.37
C GLN A 45 -2.08 -14.20 0.80
N ARG A 46 -2.82 -13.62 -0.16
CA ARG A 46 -2.46 -12.32 -0.77
C ARG A 46 -3.56 -11.30 -0.47
N PRO A 47 -3.20 -10.08 -0.02
CA PRO A 47 -4.14 -8.97 0.05
C PRO A 47 -4.63 -8.62 -1.37
N ARG A 48 -5.80 -7.99 -1.48
CA ARG A 48 -6.22 -7.40 -2.75
C ARG A 48 -5.24 -6.30 -3.16
N ASP A 49 -5.03 -6.16 -4.47
CA ASP A 49 -4.30 -5.03 -5.01
C ASP A 49 -5.09 -3.74 -4.74
N ILE A 50 -4.34 -2.68 -4.44
CA ILE A 50 -4.88 -1.35 -4.25
C ILE A 50 -5.20 -0.78 -5.62
N ASP A 51 -6.46 -0.40 -5.82
CA ASP A 51 -6.85 0.32 -7.03
C ASP A 51 -6.32 1.76 -7.02
N GLU A 52 -6.11 2.34 -8.20
CA GLU A 52 -5.64 3.73 -8.34
C GLU A 52 -6.62 4.76 -7.77
N GLY A 53 -7.92 4.46 -7.72
CA GLY A 53 -8.94 5.29 -7.09
C GLY A 53 -8.84 5.33 -5.56
N LEU A 54 -8.37 4.28 -4.91
CA LEU A 54 -8.03 4.24 -3.49
C LEU A 54 -6.83 5.15 -3.21
N LEU A 55 -5.79 5.07 -4.04
CA LEU A 55 -4.66 5.99 -3.95
C LEU A 55 -5.11 7.46 -4.13
N GLY A 56 -5.96 7.73 -5.11
CA GLY A 56 -6.53 9.06 -5.34
C GLY A 56 -7.32 9.60 -4.15
N ARG A 57 -8.18 8.76 -3.53
CA ARG A 57 -8.94 9.15 -2.32
C ARG A 57 -8.04 9.43 -1.12
N ILE A 58 -6.99 8.63 -0.92
CA ILE A 58 -6.00 8.90 0.12
C ILE A 58 -5.28 10.22 -0.16
N LEU A 59 -4.79 10.45 -1.38
CA LEU A 59 -4.11 11.70 -1.76
C LEU A 59 -5.01 12.93 -1.55
N LEU A 60 -6.27 12.86 -1.95
CA LEU A 60 -7.25 13.92 -1.74
C LEU A 60 -7.40 14.24 -0.25
N GLY A 61 -7.60 13.22 0.60
CA GLY A 61 -7.68 13.40 2.05
C GLY A 61 -6.42 14.02 2.66
N LEU A 62 -5.23 13.55 2.25
CA LEU A 62 -3.97 14.09 2.73
C LEU A 62 -3.72 15.54 2.29
N SER A 63 -4.20 15.94 1.10
CA SER A 63 -3.99 17.28 0.54
C SER A 63 -4.79 18.37 1.24
N CYS A 64 -5.91 18.03 1.89
CA CYS A 64 -6.82 18.97 2.55
C CYS A 64 -6.30 19.55 3.88
N ARG A 65 -4.97 19.54 4.12
CA ARG A 65 -4.27 20.01 5.34
C ARG A 65 -4.70 19.37 6.66
N ASP A 66 -5.65 18.45 6.66
CA ASP A 66 -6.11 17.76 7.86
C ASP A 66 -5.51 16.34 7.93
N TYR A 67 -4.18 16.25 7.77
CA TYR A 67 -3.45 14.96 7.74
C TYR A 67 -3.80 14.11 8.96
N ARG A 68 -3.91 14.73 10.14
CA ARG A 68 -4.18 14.03 11.40
C ARG A 68 -5.59 13.42 11.40
N LYS A 69 -6.64 14.22 11.15
CA LYS A 69 -8.02 13.71 11.07
C LYS A 69 -8.22 12.73 9.90
N CYS A 70 -7.64 13.02 8.73
CA CYS A 70 -7.68 12.09 7.61
C CYS A 70 -6.94 10.78 7.92
N SER A 71 -5.80 10.84 8.61
CA SER A 71 -5.05 9.64 9.00
C SER A 71 -5.76 8.77 10.03
N GLU A 72 -6.69 9.33 10.81
CA GLU A 72 -7.53 8.59 11.75
C GLU A 72 -8.74 7.95 11.05
N MET A 73 -9.41 8.69 10.16
CA MET A 73 -10.62 8.23 9.45
C MET A 73 -10.34 7.24 8.31
N ILE A 74 -9.20 7.36 7.63
CA ILE A 74 -8.82 6.48 6.51
C ILE A 74 -8.73 5.01 7.00
N PRO A 75 -7.96 4.67 8.04
CA PRO A 75 -7.90 3.32 8.61
C PRO A 75 -9.28 2.70 8.88
N GLU A 76 -10.18 3.46 9.50
CA GLU A 76 -11.53 3.03 9.87
C GLU A 76 -12.41 2.76 8.64
N ALA A 77 -12.37 3.67 7.65
CA ALA A 77 -13.08 3.49 6.38
C ALA A 77 -12.61 2.26 5.59
N PHE A 78 -11.37 1.82 5.81
CA PHE A 78 -10.79 0.65 5.15
C PHE A 78 -10.77 -0.62 6.02
N GLY A 79 -11.14 -0.54 7.31
CA GLY A 79 -10.99 -1.65 8.26
C GLY A 79 -9.52 -2.08 8.47
N LEU A 80 -8.57 -1.16 8.26
CA LEU A 80 -7.14 -1.41 8.32
C LEU A 80 -6.49 -0.62 9.46
N SER A 81 -5.31 -1.04 9.90
CA SER A 81 -4.49 -0.20 10.78
C SER A 81 -3.85 0.96 10.02
N ALA A 82 -3.59 2.08 10.70
CA ALA A 82 -2.85 3.22 10.14
C ALA A 82 -1.49 2.83 9.53
N SER A 83 -0.75 1.93 10.19
CA SER A 83 0.53 1.41 9.68
C SER A 83 0.37 0.57 8.41
N THR A 84 -0.77 -0.09 8.21
CA THR A 84 -1.08 -0.85 7.01
C THR A 84 -1.43 0.07 5.85
N VAL A 85 -2.26 1.10 6.09
CA VAL A 85 -2.58 2.15 5.12
C VAL A 85 -1.31 2.87 4.65
N SER A 86 -0.44 3.28 5.57
CA SER A 86 0.81 3.98 5.24
C SER A 86 1.75 3.15 4.35
N ARG A 87 2.05 1.90 4.73
CA ARG A 87 2.89 0.99 3.92
C ARG A 87 2.33 0.78 2.51
N ARG A 88 1.02 0.66 2.43
CA ARG A 88 0.26 0.49 1.19
C ARG A 88 0.34 1.72 0.30
N PHE A 89 0.11 2.90 0.86
CA PHE A 89 0.28 4.17 0.15
C PHE A 89 1.69 4.34 -0.39
N ILE A 90 2.72 4.08 0.43
CA ILE A 90 4.13 4.13 0.00
C ILE A 90 4.36 3.17 -1.16
N LYS A 91 3.92 1.91 -1.05
CA LYS A 91 4.09 0.91 -2.11
C LYS A 91 3.43 1.35 -3.41
N ALA A 92 2.17 1.79 -3.35
CA ALA A 92 1.39 2.21 -4.51
C ALA A 92 1.93 3.49 -5.17
N SER A 93 2.29 4.50 -4.36
CA SER A 93 2.79 5.79 -4.85
C SER A 93 4.24 5.74 -5.31
N SER A 94 5.07 4.82 -4.81
CA SER A 94 6.52 4.76 -5.10
C SER A 94 6.84 4.72 -6.59
N ARG A 95 6.10 3.93 -7.36
CA ARG A 95 6.27 3.80 -8.81
C ARG A 95 5.97 5.12 -9.52
N LYS A 96 4.83 5.75 -9.22
CA LYS A 96 4.44 7.03 -9.83
C LYS A 96 5.34 8.18 -9.38
N LEU A 97 5.76 8.19 -8.12
CA LEU A 97 6.74 9.14 -7.63
C LEU A 97 8.08 9.01 -8.37
N LYS A 98 8.56 7.79 -8.58
CA LYS A 98 9.77 7.53 -9.36
C LYS A 98 9.63 8.05 -10.79
N GLU A 99 8.53 7.71 -11.46
CA GLU A 99 8.21 8.18 -12.81
C GLU A 99 8.23 9.71 -12.89
N LEU A 100 7.57 10.40 -11.95
CA LEU A 100 7.55 11.86 -11.91
C LEU A 100 8.93 12.49 -11.67
N LYS A 101 9.79 11.82 -10.88
CA LYS A 101 11.14 12.30 -10.54
C LYS A 101 12.17 12.04 -11.64
N GLU A 102 12.01 10.95 -12.39
CA GLU A 102 13.02 10.48 -13.35
C GLU A 102 12.62 10.72 -14.82
N ARG A 103 11.39 11.18 -15.08
CA ARG A 103 10.97 11.51 -16.46
C ARG A 103 11.91 12.56 -17.06
N ARG A 104 12.24 12.39 -18.34
CA ARG A 104 12.94 13.41 -19.10
C ARG A 104 12.02 14.63 -19.29
N LEU A 105 12.60 15.83 -19.23
CA LEU A 105 11.90 17.11 -19.41
C LEU A 105 12.38 17.86 -20.67
N ASP A 106 13.19 17.20 -21.47
CA ASP A 106 13.78 17.70 -22.72
C ASP A 106 12.79 18.01 -23.84
N HIS A 107 11.59 17.44 -23.75
CA HIS A 107 10.47 17.74 -24.65
C HIS A 107 9.75 19.05 -24.30
N LEU A 108 10.11 19.72 -23.20
CA LEU A 108 9.46 20.96 -22.77
C LEU A 108 10.25 22.18 -23.26
N ASP A 109 9.57 23.14 -23.89
CA ASP A 109 10.14 24.47 -24.15
C ASP A 109 10.03 25.33 -22.88
N LEU A 110 11.03 25.21 -22.01
CA LEU A 110 11.04 25.81 -20.67
C LEU A 110 11.25 27.33 -20.74
N VAL A 111 10.25 28.10 -20.33
CA VAL A 111 10.29 29.57 -20.28
C VAL A 111 10.68 30.07 -18.91
N GLY A 112 10.38 29.31 -17.86
CA GLY A 112 10.67 29.70 -16.49
C GLY A 112 10.57 28.55 -15.50
N LEU A 113 11.33 28.67 -14.41
CA LEU A 113 11.37 27.71 -13.31
C LEU A 113 11.12 28.43 -11.99
N VAL A 114 10.11 27.98 -11.25
CA VAL A 114 9.81 28.48 -9.90
C VAL A 114 10.11 27.38 -8.90
N ILE A 115 10.94 27.70 -7.91
CA ILE A 115 11.32 26.76 -6.85
C ILE A 115 10.86 27.34 -5.52
N ASP A 116 9.98 26.62 -4.84
CA ASP A 116 9.44 26.99 -3.53
C ASP A 116 9.89 25.98 -2.47
N GLY A 117 10.56 26.46 -1.42
CA GLY A 117 11.03 25.65 -0.31
C GLY A 117 10.05 25.68 0.87
N LYS A 118 9.63 24.50 1.34
CA LYS A 118 8.80 24.32 2.53
C LYS A 118 9.60 23.66 3.63
N ALA A 119 9.77 24.33 4.76
CA ALA A 119 10.36 23.73 5.95
C ALA A 119 9.28 23.01 6.77
N PHE A 120 9.51 21.75 7.11
CA PHE A 120 8.68 20.97 8.02
C PHE A 120 9.40 20.79 9.36
N HIS A 121 8.71 21.10 10.44
CA HIS A 121 9.14 20.76 11.79
C HIS A 121 8.66 19.35 12.12
N LYS A 122 9.59 18.48 12.48
CA LYS A 122 9.29 17.14 12.99
C LYS A 122 9.63 17.14 14.48
N GLU A 123 8.70 16.71 15.32
CA GLU A 123 8.77 16.89 16.78
C GLU A 123 10.01 16.24 17.42
N ASP A 124 10.63 15.21 16.82
CA ASP A 124 11.75 14.50 17.46
C ASP A 124 13.01 14.21 16.62
N ILE A 125 13.02 14.40 15.29
CA ILE A 125 14.22 14.07 14.47
C ILE A 125 14.32 15.01 13.26
N GLY A 126 15.25 15.97 13.31
CA GLY A 126 15.78 16.74 12.17
C GLY A 126 14.78 17.63 11.40
N ARG A 127 15.21 18.84 11.02
CA ARG A 127 14.47 19.66 10.05
C ARG A 127 14.32 18.87 8.75
N THR A 128 13.10 18.55 8.36
CA THR A 128 12.79 17.99 7.04
C THR A 128 12.35 19.15 6.16
N SER A 129 12.88 19.28 4.94
CA SER A 129 12.40 20.27 3.97
C SER A 129 11.80 19.57 2.76
N GLY A 130 10.75 20.15 2.19
CA GLY A 130 10.23 19.78 0.88
C GLY A 130 10.44 20.92 -0.09
N THR A 131 10.56 20.61 -1.37
CA THR A 131 10.67 21.59 -2.44
C THR A 131 9.54 21.35 -3.42
N SER A 132 8.79 22.40 -3.74
CA SER A 132 7.83 22.40 -4.84
C SER A 132 8.49 23.06 -6.05
N ILE A 133 8.37 22.43 -7.22
CA ILE A 133 8.91 22.95 -8.47
C ILE A 133 7.75 23.24 -9.40
N GLY A 134 7.56 24.51 -9.75
CA GLY A 134 6.67 24.96 -10.81
C GLY A 134 7.47 25.17 -12.09
N ILE A 135 6.97 24.65 -13.21
CA ILE A 135 7.61 24.79 -14.51
C ILE A 135 6.67 25.57 -15.41
N LEU A 136 7.15 26.67 -15.98
CA LEU A 136 6.47 27.41 -17.03
C LEU A 136 7.02 26.94 -18.37
N VAL A 137 6.11 26.49 -19.23
CA VAL A 137 6.41 25.99 -20.57
C VAL A 137 5.66 26.83 -21.58
N ASN A 138 6.27 27.09 -22.74
CA ASN A 138 5.53 27.55 -23.90
C ASN A 138 4.68 26.39 -24.44
N ASN A 139 3.52 26.71 -25.01
CA ASN A 139 2.75 25.77 -25.83
C ASN A 139 3.34 25.68 -27.25
#